data_AF-A0A1F5A803-F1
#
_entry.id   AF-A0A1F5A803-F1
#
_cell.length_a   1.000
_cell.length_b   1.000
_cell.length_c   1.000
_cell.angle_alpha   90.00
_cell.angle_beta   90.00
_cell.angle_gamma   90.00
#
_symmetry.space_group_name_H-M   'P 1'
#
loop_
_entity.id
_entity.type
_entity.pdbx_description
1 polymer ?
#
loop_
_entity_poly.entity_id
_entity_poly.type
_entity_poly.pdbx_seq_one_letter_code
_entity_poly.pdbx_strand_id
1 'polypeptide(L)'
;MSASEEGKGNWFFGLIILTVGIIFIVENFTELEIWGRVWNLWPVILLIWGIKEIWQNKSIFFGVMLIALGTIFLAKYFFGFEVSENIWKYWPILIIALGIDQIFKSLGGVRAKTKRKVKEEEI
;
A
#
# COMPACT_ATOMS: atom_id res chain seq x y z
N MET A 1 22.79 -10.04 -37.81
CA MET A 1 22.61 -10.86 -36.59
C MET A 1 22.58 -9.89 -35.42
N SER A 2 21.40 -9.40 -35.05
CA SER A 2 21.26 -8.53 -33.87
C SER A 2 21.14 -9.40 -32.63
N ALA A 3 21.96 -9.09 -31.63
CA ALA A 3 21.95 -9.74 -30.34
C ALA A 3 20.53 -9.83 -29.78
N SER A 4 20.19 -11.01 -29.29
CA SER A 4 19.04 -11.23 -28.42
C SER A 4 19.10 -10.22 -27.28
N GLU A 5 18.11 -9.34 -27.20
CA GLU A 5 17.71 -8.77 -25.92
C GLU A 5 17.11 -9.92 -25.11
N GLU A 6 18.01 -10.71 -24.50
CA GLU A 6 17.67 -11.77 -23.58
C GLU A 6 16.86 -11.14 -22.47
N GLY A 7 15.62 -11.62 -22.34
CA GLY A 7 14.71 -11.18 -21.31
C GLY A 7 15.43 -11.17 -19.97
N LYS A 8 15.59 -9.97 -19.40
CA LYS A 8 15.68 -9.80 -17.95
C LYS A 8 14.35 -10.27 -17.37
N GLY A 9 14.09 -11.57 -17.46
CA GLY A 9 13.08 -12.25 -16.68
C GLY A 9 13.37 -11.84 -15.26
N ASN A 10 12.42 -11.15 -14.66
CA ASN A 10 12.60 -10.46 -13.39
C ASN A 10 12.97 -11.55 -12.36
N TRP A 11 14.26 -11.83 -12.15
CA TRP A 11 14.72 -12.97 -11.34
C TRP A 11 14.14 -12.91 -9.93
N PHE A 12 13.90 -11.68 -9.48
CA PHE A 12 13.14 -11.34 -8.28
C PHE A 12 11.71 -11.92 -8.27
N PHE A 13 10.98 -11.84 -9.39
CA PHE A 13 9.66 -12.46 -9.54
C PHE A 13 9.73 -13.99 -9.48
N GLY A 14 10.74 -14.59 -10.11
CA GLY A 14 11.01 -16.03 -9.98
C GLY A 14 11.30 -16.45 -8.54
N LEU A 15 12.09 -15.65 -7.81
CA LEU A 15 12.40 -15.86 -6.39
C LEU A 15 11.17 -15.72 -5.50
N ILE A 16 10.30 -14.75 -5.76
CA ILE A 16 9.01 -14.60 -5.05
C ILE A 16 8.16 -15.84 -5.25
N ILE A 17 7.97 -16.29 -6.50
CA ILE A 17 7.16 -17.49 -6.80
C ILE A 17 7.73 -18.72 -6.10
N LEU A 18 9.05 -18.91 -6.16
CA LEU A 18 9.73 -20.03 -5.48
C LEU A 18 9.48 -19.99 -3.97
N THR A 19 9.65 -18.83 -3.35
CA THR A 19 9.45 -18.65 -1.90
C THR A 19 8.00 -18.92 -1.51
N VAL A 20 7.05 -18.38 -2.26
CA VAL A 20 5.61 -18.62 -2.05
C VAL A 20 5.29 -20.11 -2.21
N GLY A 21 5.81 -20.76 -3.25
CA GLY A 21 5.62 -22.19 -3.47
C GLY A 21 6.15 -23.06 -2.32
N ILE A 22 7.32 -22.73 -1.77
CA ILE A 22 7.88 -23.42 -0.59
C ILE A 22 6.97 -23.24 0.63
N ILE A 23 6.49 -22.02 0.89
CA ILE A 23 5.57 -21.73 2.00
C ILE A 23 4.29 -22.54 1.85
N PHE A 24 3.71 -22.59 0.65
CA PHE A 24 2.51 -23.37 0.36
C PHE A 24 2.71 -24.87 0.58
N ILE A 25 3.87 -25.43 0.19
CA ILE A 25 4.18 -26.84 0.47
C ILE A 25 4.24 -27.04 1.99
N VAL A 26 5.00 -26.22 2.71
CA VAL A 26 5.14 -26.34 4.17
C VAL A 26 3.77 -26.29 4.85
N GLU A 27 2.91 -25.33 4.50
CA GLU A 27 1.55 -25.19 5.03
C GLU A 27 0.58 -26.30 4.60
N ASN A 28 0.83 -27.02 3.50
CA ASN A 28 0.06 -28.23 3.17
C ASN A 28 0.47 -29.44 4.00
N PHE A 29 1.75 -29.56 4.35
CA PHE A 29 2.30 -30.68 5.12
C PHE A 29 2.31 -30.44 6.62
N THR A 30 2.08 -29.20 7.06
CA THR A 30 2.00 -28.81 8.46
C THR A 30 0.66 -28.14 8.70
N GLU A 31 0.02 -28.35 9.84
CA GLU A 31 -1.20 -27.63 10.23
C GLU A 31 -0.94 -26.14 10.55
N LEU A 32 0.17 -25.58 10.07
CA LEU A 32 0.57 -24.21 10.31
C LEU A 32 -0.11 -23.28 9.30
N GLU A 33 -1.04 -22.46 9.79
CA GLU A 33 -1.60 -21.36 8.99
C GLU A 33 -0.58 -20.21 8.86
N ILE A 34 0.35 -20.34 7.92
CA ILE A 34 1.39 -19.34 7.65
C ILE A 34 0.80 -18.25 6.76
N TRP A 35 0.08 -18.61 5.70
CA TRP A 35 -0.54 -17.67 4.78
C TRP A 35 -1.53 -16.75 5.49
N GLY A 36 -2.34 -17.29 6.39
CA GLY A 36 -3.27 -16.51 7.22
C GLY A 36 -2.56 -15.45 8.07
N ARG A 37 -1.44 -15.82 8.71
CA ARG A 37 -0.62 -14.89 9.50
C ARG A 37 0.03 -13.80 8.64
N VAL A 38 0.54 -14.15 7.46
CA VAL A 38 1.10 -13.16 6.51
C VAL A 38 0.03 -12.19 6.04
N TRP A 39 -1.16 -12.70 5.69
CA TRP A 39 -2.27 -11.87 5.25
C TRP A 39 -2.74 -10.88 6.34
N ASN A 40 -2.66 -11.27 7.61
CA ASN A 40 -2.97 -10.40 8.74
C ASN A 40 -1.97 -9.25 8.95
N LEU A 41 -0.78 -9.29 8.32
CA LEU A 41 0.22 -8.22 8.37
C LEU A 41 -0.03 -7.09 7.37
N TRP A 42 -1.16 -7.10 6.64
CA TRP A 42 -1.55 -6.01 5.76
C TRP A 42 -1.52 -4.58 6.39
N PRO A 43 -1.77 -4.36 7.70
CA PRO A 43 -1.69 -3.01 8.29
C PRO A 43 -0.28 -2.42 8.24
N VAL A 44 0.75 -3.27 8.11
CA VAL A 44 2.15 -2.82 7.92
C VAL A 44 2.29 -1.99 6.64
N ILE A 45 1.54 -2.33 5.59
CA ILE A 45 1.53 -1.56 4.33
C ILE A 45 0.99 -0.15 4.59
N LEU A 46 -0.05 -0.01 5.41
CA LEU A 46 -0.58 1.30 5.81
C LEU A 46 0.45 2.13 6.57
N LEU A 47 1.20 1.50 7.49
CA LEU A 47 2.25 2.17 8.24
C LEU A 47 3.35 2.68 7.30
N ILE A 48 3.88 1.82 6.43
CA ILE A 48 4.92 2.18 5.47
C ILE A 48 4.45 3.32 4.56
N TRP A 49 3.20 3.26 4.11
CA TRP A 49 2.65 4.28 3.24
C TRP A 49 2.41 5.60 3.97
N GLY A 50 1.86 5.56 5.18
CA GLY A 50 1.69 6.76 5.99
C GLY A 50 3.02 7.45 6.27
N ILE A 51 4.06 6.68 6.62
CA ILE A 51 5.44 7.20 6.80
C ILE A 51 5.95 7.83 5.49
N LYS A 52 5.76 7.15 4.35
CA LYS A 52 6.16 7.66 3.04
C LYS A 52 5.45 8.96 2.69
N GLU A 53 4.17 9.11 3.01
CA GLU A 53 3.42 10.34 2.74
C GLU A 53 3.94 11.53 3.56
N ILE A 54 4.27 11.29 4.84
CA ILE A 54 4.92 12.29 5.71
C ILE A 54 6.30 12.64 5.18
N TRP A 55 7.12 11.64 4.84
CA TRP A 55 8.47 11.84 4.31
C TRP A 55 8.48 12.64 3.01
N GLN A 56 7.51 12.37 2.12
CA GLN A 56 7.36 13.09 0.86
C GLN A 56 6.71 14.48 1.04
N ASN A 57 6.38 14.87 2.27
CA ASN A 57 5.75 16.13 2.63
C ASN A 57 4.47 16.43 1.83
N LYS A 58 3.78 15.38 1.36
CA LYS A 58 2.58 15.51 0.53
C LYS A 58 1.37 15.90 1.37
N SER A 59 1.16 15.19 2.47
CA SER A 59 0.09 15.46 3.43
C SER A 59 0.42 14.82 4.78
N ILE A 60 0.80 15.64 5.75
CA ILE A 60 1.08 15.19 7.12
C ILE A 60 -0.20 14.62 7.75
N PHE A 61 -1.35 15.27 7.54
CA PHE A 61 -2.63 14.79 8.06
C PHE A 61 -3.00 13.40 7.53
N PHE A 62 -2.87 13.18 6.22
CA PHE A 62 -3.15 11.88 5.60
C PHE A 62 -2.17 10.80 6.08
N GLY A 63 -0.88 11.14 6.15
CA GLY A 63 0.14 10.22 6.65
C GLY A 63 -0.06 9.83 8.11
N VAL A 64 -0.39 10.78 8.98
CA VAL A 64 -0.73 10.52 10.39
C VAL A 64 -1.99 9.66 10.52
N MET A 65 -3.02 9.93 9.71
CA MET A 65 -4.25 9.13 9.69
C MET A 65 -3.98 7.68 9.25
N LEU A 66 -3.16 7.47 8.22
CA LEU A 66 -2.74 6.14 7.76
C LEU A 66 -1.94 5.39 8.83
N ILE A 67 -1.01 6.07 9.49
CA ILE A 67 -0.22 5.48 10.58
C ILE A 67 -1.15 5.09 11.74
N ALA A 68 -2.03 5.99 12.17
CA ALA A 68 -2.97 5.72 13.26
C ALA A 68 -3.88 4.50 12.95
N LEU A 69 -4.46 4.44 11.75
CA LEU A 69 -5.25 3.29 11.31
C LEU A 69 -4.42 2.01 11.27
N GLY A 70 -3.23 2.04 10.67
CA GLY A 70 -2.33 0.91 10.60
C GLY A 70 -1.94 0.39 12.00
N THR A 71 -1.60 1.30 12.92
CA THR A 71 -1.27 0.95 14.31
C THR A 71 -2.47 0.36 15.04
N ILE A 72 -3.68 0.92 14.88
CA ILE A 72 -4.90 0.37 15.51
C ILE A 72 -5.18 -1.06 15.01
N PHE A 73 -5.12 -1.28 13.70
CA PHE A 73 -5.34 -2.60 13.12
C PHE A 73 -4.24 -3.60 13.51
N LEU A 74 -2.98 -3.17 13.59
CA LEU A 74 -1.87 -4.03 14.00
C LEU A 74 -1.92 -4.34 15.50
N ALA A 75 -2.24 -3.35 16.33
CA ALA A 75 -2.45 -3.53 17.76
C ALA A 75 -3.59 -4.52 18.02
N LYS A 76 -4.69 -4.45 17.25
CA LYS A 76 -5.74 -5.47 17.31
C LYS A 76 -5.19 -6.88 17.05
N TYR A 77 -4.37 -7.06 16.02
CA TYR A 77 -3.80 -8.36 15.67
C TYR A 77 -2.91 -8.93 16.78
N PHE A 78 -2.05 -8.12 17.40
CA PHE A 78 -1.12 -8.59 18.43
C PHE A 78 -1.72 -8.70 19.84
N PHE A 79 -2.60 -7.76 20.22
CA PHE A 79 -3.17 -7.70 21.57
C PHE A 79 -4.48 -8.47 21.72
N GLY A 80 -4.99 -9.08 20.64
CA GLY A 80 -6.15 -9.97 20.70
C GLY A 80 -7.44 -9.27 21.13
N PHE A 81 -7.56 -7.95 20.88
CA PHE A 81 -8.84 -7.29 21.05
C PHE A 81 -9.87 -8.02 20.19
N GLU A 82 -10.88 -8.65 20.81
CA GLU A 82 -12.04 -9.30 20.17
C GLU A 82 -12.92 -8.26 19.47
N VAL A 83 -12.33 -7.50 18.54
CA VAL A 83 -13.13 -6.69 17.64
C VAL A 83 -13.60 -7.67 16.57
N SER A 84 -14.91 -7.94 16.57
CA SER A 84 -15.67 -8.78 15.65
C SER A 84 -14.97 -9.05 14.30
N GLU A 85 -15.06 -10.29 13.80
CA GLU A 85 -14.58 -10.71 12.46
C GLU A 85 -15.01 -9.76 11.32
N ASN A 86 -16.04 -8.95 11.56
CA ASN A 86 -16.50 -7.86 10.72
C ASN A 86 -15.46 -6.78 10.39
N ILE A 87 -14.32 -6.67 11.07
CA ILE A 87 -13.26 -5.68 10.74
C ILE A 87 -12.79 -5.83 9.30
N TRP A 88 -12.77 -7.07 8.80
CA TRP A 88 -12.37 -7.35 7.44
C TRP A 88 -13.28 -6.64 6.42
N LYS A 89 -14.54 -6.33 6.77
CA LYS A 89 -15.49 -5.62 5.89
C LYS A 89 -15.15 -4.14 5.68
N TYR A 90 -14.25 -3.56 6.47
CA TYR A 90 -13.90 -2.14 6.40
C TYR A 90 -12.73 -1.83 5.46
N TRP A 91 -12.09 -2.85 4.89
CA TRP A 91 -11.05 -2.67 3.87
C TRP A 91 -11.44 -1.74 2.69
N PRO A 92 -12.71 -1.69 2.20
CA PRO A 92 -13.08 -0.83 1.08
C PRO A 92 -13.00 0.66 1.43
N ILE A 93 -13.08 1.05 2.70
CA ILE A 93 -12.91 2.44 3.14
C ILE A 93 -11.53 2.97 2.74
N LEU A 94 -10.51 2.11 2.74
CA LEU A 94 -9.18 2.49 2.30
C LEU A 94 -9.17 2.79 0.80
N ILE A 95 -9.82 1.96 -0.04
CA ILE A 95 -9.96 2.25 -1.47
C ILE A 95 -10.66 3.59 -1.68
N ILE A 96 -11.74 3.85 -0.93
CA ILE A 96 -12.50 5.10 -1.03
C ILE A 96 -11.61 6.28 -0.65
N ALA A 97 -10.88 6.20 0.46
CA ALA A 97 -9.97 7.26 0.91
C ALA A 97 -8.88 7.56 -0.14
N LEU A 98 -8.35 6.53 -0.80
CA LEU A 98 -7.37 6.67 -1.87
C LEU A 98 -7.93 7.29 -3.13
N GLY A 99 -9.15 6.88 -3.53
CA GLY A 99 -9.86 7.49 -4.64
C GLY A 99 -10.10 8.99 -4.40
N ILE A 100 -10.49 9.35 -3.18
CA ILE A 100 -10.70 10.74 -2.77
C ILE A 100 -9.39 11.53 -2.85
N ASP A 101 -8.29 11.02 -2.27
CA ASP A 101 -6.98 11.68 -2.31
C ASP A 101 -6.50 11.93 -3.75
N GLN A 102 -6.70 10.95 -4.65
CA GLN A 102 -6.35 11.09 -6.06
C GLN A 102 -7.16 12.18 -6.76
N ILE A 103 -8.45 12.31 -6.45
CA ILE A 103 -9.31 13.38 -6.99
C ILE A 103 -8.84 14.75 -6.50
N PHE A 104 -8.56 14.91 -5.20
CA PHE A 104 -8.07 16.18 -4.65
C PHE A 104 -6.71 16.59 -5.23
N LYS A 105 -5.78 15.64 -5.41
CA LYS A 105 -4.49 15.88 -6.07
C LYS A 105 -4.67 16.34 -7.52
N SER A 106 -5.61 15.73 -8.25
CA SER A 106 -5.95 16.12 -9.62
C SER A 106 -6.52 17.54 -9.68
N LEU A 107 -7.47 17.88 -8.80
CA LEU A 107 -8.10 19.20 -8.77
C LEU A 107 -7.14 20.33 -8.37
N GLY A 108 -6.22 20.08 -7.43
CA GLY A 108 -5.19 21.04 -7.02
C GLY A 108 -4.13 21.30 -8.10
N GLY A 109 -3.74 20.28 -8.86
CA GLY A 109 -2.74 20.38 -9.92
C GLY A 109 -3.20 21.21 -11.13
N VAL A 110 -4.49 21.15 -11.48
CA VAL A 110 -5.06 21.93 -12.59
C VAL A 110 -5.01 23.44 -12.28
N ARG A 111 -5.35 23.84 -11.05
CA ARG A 111 -5.35 25.25 -10.63
C ARG A 111 -3.94 25.86 -10.58
N ALA A 112 -2.93 25.06 -10.23
CA ALA A 112 -1.54 25.50 -10.20
C ALA A 112 -0.92 25.71 -11.59
N LYS A 113 -1.28 24.89 -12.59
CA LYS A 113 -0.82 25.07 -13.98
C LYS A 113 -1.42 26.31 -14.65
N THR A 114 -2.71 26.58 -14.42
CA THR A 114 -3.38 27.75 -15.03
C THR A 114 -2.81 29.07 -14.53
N LYS A 115 -2.46 29.17 -13.23
CA LYS A 115 -1.84 30.38 -12.68
C LYS A 115 -0.45 30.69 -13.21
N ARG A 116 0.33 29.67 -13.62
CA ARG A 116 1.67 29.88 -14.21
C ARG A 116 1.58 30.39 -15.65
N LYS A 117 0.66 29.85 -16.45
CA LYS A 117 0.49 30.29 -17.85
C LYS A 117 0.05 31.74 -17.99
N VAL A 118 -0.91 32.18 -17.17
CA VAL A 118 -1.39 33.58 -17.21
C VAL A 118 -0.27 34.58 -16.86
N LYS A 119 0.66 34.21 -15.96
CA LYS A 119 1.78 35.07 -15.58
C LYS A 119 2.92 35.12 -16.62
N GLU A 120 3.05 34.10 -17.47
CA GLU A 120 4.02 34.08 -18.57
C GLU A 120 3.51 34.82 -19.81
N GLU A 121 2.19 34.95 -19.97
CA GLU A 121 1.55 35.69 -21.07
C GLU A 121 1.40 37.20 -20.78
N GLU A 122 1.55 37.63 -19.52
CA GLU A 122 1.53 39.05 -19.10
C GLU A 122 2.92 39.72 -19.10
N ILE A 123 4.00 39.02 -19.46
CA ILE A 123 5.39 39.54 -19.50
C ILE A 123 5.85 39.74 -20.95
#